data_AF-X0TBJ7-F1
#
_entry.id   AF-X0TBJ7-F1
#
_cell.length_a   1.000
_cell.length_b   1.000
_cell.length_c   1.000
_cell.angle_alpha   90.00
_cell.angle_beta   90.00
_cell.angle_gamma   90.00
#
_symmetry.space_group_name_H-M   'P 1'
#
loop_
_entity.id
_entity.type
_entity.pdbx_description
1 polymer ?
#
loop_
_entity_poly.entity_id
_entity_poly.type
_entity_poly.pdbx_seq_one_letter_code
_entity_poly.pdbx_strand_id
1 'polypeptide(L)'
;MLKFLAGYIKTQTETIIHRVRVLFNIIDLINELDPPNKWKLYWRGWKHDWSKLGWYEAKLYARVIFKLKHSTYGSDEYKEMLKNIQPAVKHHYKKNSHHPEYYKNGIEDMSQLDKLEMIADWCAAAKRHADGNIYRSIEINQKRFGYDDQTKEWFIFMAKILD
;
A
#
# COMPACT_ATOMS: atom_id res chain seq x y z
N MET A 1 -1.34 24.21 -16.25
CA MET A 1 -2.03 23.16 -17.01
C MET A 1 -1.11 21.97 -17.34
N LEU A 2 -0.01 22.16 -18.08
CA LEU A 2 0.88 21.05 -18.47
C LEU A 2 1.50 20.28 -17.29
N LYS A 3 1.98 20.97 -16.24
CA LYS A 3 2.51 20.31 -15.02
C LYS A 3 1.47 19.43 -14.32
N PHE A 4 0.21 19.86 -14.28
CA PHE A 4 -0.88 19.08 -13.71
C PHE A 4 -1.18 17.85 -14.56
N LEU A 5 -1.25 18.01 -15.89
CA LEU A 5 -1.48 16.88 -16.81
C LEU A 5 -0.36 15.84 -16.69
N ALA A 6 0.90 16.27 -16.66
CA ALA A 6 2.03 15.39 -16.44
C ALA A 6 1.95 14.67 -15.08
N GLY A 7 1.59 15.39 -14.02
CA GLY A 7 1.34 14.79 -12.70
C GLY A 7 0.22 13.77 -12.71
N TYR A 8 -0.89 14.06 -13.39
CA TYR A 8 -2.04 13.16 -13.49
C TYR A 8 -1.70 11.88 -14.25
N ILE A 9 -1.06 12.00 -15.42
CA ILE A 9 -0.59 10.85 -16.20
C ILE A 9 0.37 10.00 -15.34
N LYS A 10 1.35 10.63 -14.69
CA LYS A 10 2.28 9.94 -13.80
C LYS A 10 1.57 9.22 -12.65
N THR A 11 0.58 9.85 -12.01
CA THR A 11 -0.22 9.22 -10.95
C THR A 11 -0.95 7.98 -11.46
N GLN A 12 -1.57 8.05 -12.64
CA GLN A 12 -2.26 6.90 -13.24
C GLN A 12 -1.28 5.76 -13.54
N THR A 13 -0.16 6.07 -14.20
CA THR A 13 0.87 5.08 -14.57
C THR A 13 1.48 4.40 -13.34
N GLU A 14 1.92 5.17 -12.34
CA GLU A 14 2.52 4.63 -11.12
C GLU A 14 1.52 3.80 -10.31
N THR A 15 0.23 4.18 -10.31
CA THR A 15 -0.83 3.40 -9.66
C THR A 15 -1.05 2.07 -10.36
N ILE A 16 -1.10 2.04 -11.70
CA ILE A 16 -1.25 0.79 -12.47
C ILE A 16 -0.06 -0.14 -12.23
N ILE A 17 1.16 0.38 -12.31
CA ILE A 17 2.39 -0.41 -12.05
C ILE A 17 2.36 -0.99 -10.64
N HIS A 18 2.00 -0.18 -9.64
CA HIS A 18 1.89 -0.64 -8.25
C HIS A 18 0.86 -1.76 -8.10
N ARG A 19 -0.35 -1.59 -8.64
CA ARG A 19 -1.41 -2.61 -8.60
C ARG A 19 -0.98 -3.94 -9.23
N VAL A 20 -0.27 -3.90 -10.36
CA VAL A 20 0.25 -5.11 -11.01
C VAL A 20 1.29 -5.80 -10.12
N ARG A 21 2.19 -5.06 -9.49
CA ARG A 21 3.17 -5.64 -8.54
C ARG A 21 2.49 -6.28 -7.34
N VAL A 22 1.45 -5.65 -6.78
CA VAL A 22 0.67 -6.21 -5.67
C VAL A 22 -0.07 -7.48 -6.10
N LEU A 23 -0.64 -7.50 -7.30
CA LEU A 23 -1.28 -8.70 -7.84
C LEU A 23 -0.29 -9.86 -7.99
N PHE A 24 0.92 -9.61 -8.49
CA PHE A 24 1.95 -10.66 -8.59
C PHE A 24 2.39 -11.17 -7.22
N ASN A 25 2.65 -10.27 -6.26
CA ASN A 25 2.94 -10.69 -4.89
C ASN A 25 1.79 -11.54 -4.30
N ILE A 26 0.54 -11.20 -4.58
CA ILE A 26 -0.61 -12.01 -4.14
C ILE A 26 -0.64 -13.39 -4.81
N ILE A 27 -0.29 -13.48 -6.10
CA ILE A 27 -0.20 -14.77 -6.80
C ILE A 27 0.91 -15.62 -6.18
N ASP A 28 2.05 -15.04 -5.85
CA ASP A 28 3.16 -15.74 -5.19
C ASP A 28 2.73 -16.27 -3.81
N LEU A 29 2.06 -15.44 -3.00
CA LEU A 29 1.48 -15.89 -1.72
C LEU A 29 0.45 -17.02 -1.90
N ILE A 30 -0.38 -16.97 -2.95
CA ILE A 30 -1.37 -18.01 -3.23
C ILE A 30 -0.67 -19.33 -3.60
N ASN A 31 0.37 -19.26 -4.43
CA ASN A 31 1.10 -20.43 -4.87
C ASN A 31 1.84 -21.11 -3.71
N GLU A 32 2.44 -20.31 -2.82
CA GLU A 32 3.23 -20.84 -1.70
C GLU A 32 2.35 -21.34 -0.53
N LEU A 33 1.26 -20.64 -0.23
CA LEU A 33 0.45 -20.94 0.97
C LEU A 33 -0.79 -21.80 0.69
N ASP A 34 -1.22 -21.90 -0.58
CA ASP A 34 -2.47 -22.52 -1.04
C ASP A 34 -3.68 -22.31 -0.09
N PRO A 35 -4.03 -21.06 0.27
CA PRO A 35 -5.06 -20.83 1.27
C PRO A 35 -6.44 -21.23 0.73
N PRO A 36 -7.36 -21.72 1.57
CA PRO A 36 -8.71 -22.13 1.15
C PRO A 36 -9.50 -20.99 0.48
N ASN A 37 -9.17 -19.74 0.81
CA ASN A 37 -9.78 -18.53 0.25
C ASN A 37 -8.97 -17.91 -0.90
N LYS A 38 -8.10 -18.67 -1.59
CA LYS A 38 -7.19 -18.16 -2.64
C LYS A 38 -7.87 -17.31 -3.72
N TRP A 39 -9.05 -17.69 -4.19
CA TRP A 39 -9.76 -16.91 -5.21
C TRP A 39 -10.28 -15.57 -4.69
N LYS A 40 -10.65 -15.51 -3.40
CA LYS A 40 -11.00 -14.25 -2.75
C LYS A 40 -9.76 -13.37 -2.60
N LEU A 41 -8.61 -13.94 -2.26
CA LEU A 41 -7.34 -13.20 -2.19
C LEU A 41 -6.89 -12.69 -3.57
N TYR A 42 -6.98 -13.53 -4.60
CA TYR A 42 -6.70 -13.15 -5.99
C TYR A 42 -7.57 -11.98 -6.43
N TRP A 43 -8.88 -12.05 -6.19
CA TRP A 43 -9.81 -10.97 -6.52
C TRP A 43 -9.46 -9.67 -5.81
N ARG A 44 -9.02 -9.75 -4.54
CA ARG A 44 -8.54 -8.59 -3.78
C ARG A 44 -7.31 -7.96 -4.43
N GLY A 45 -6.32 -8.76 -4.83
CA GLY A 45 -5.15 -8.28 -5.58
C GLY A 45 -5.52 -7.64 -6.92
N TRP A 46 -6.45 -8.25 -7.65
CA TRP A 46 -6.93 -7.70 -8.92
C TRP A 46 -7.58 -6.33 -8.73
N LYS A 47 -8.41 -6.16 -7.69
CA LYS A 47 -9.10 -4.90 -7.41
C LYS A 47 -8.32 -3.91 -6.55
N HIS A 48 -7.12 -4.27 -6.08
CA HIS A 48 -6.30 -3.48 -5.17
C HIS A 48 -6.21 -2.03 -5.64
N ASP A 49 -6.39 -1.06 -4.74
CA ASP A 49 -6.22 0.38 -5.00
C ASP A 49 -7.02 0.97 -6.17
N TRP A 50 -8.10 0.34 -6.64
CA TRP A 50 -8.87 0.86 -7.78
C TRP A 50 -9.38 2.28 -7.56
N SER A 51 -9.74 2.63 -6.32
CA SER A 51 -10.25 3.96 -5.96
C SER A 51 -9.26 5.09 -6.31
N LYS A 52 -7.96 4.78 -6.33
CA LYS A 52 -6.86 5.72 -6.60
C LYS A 52 -6.76 6.15 -8.05
N LEU A 53 -7.27 5.34 -8.98
CA LEU A 53 -7.40 5.70 -10.39
C LEU A 53 -8.57 6.67 -10.62
N GLY A 54 -9.55 6.71 -9.69
CA GLY A 54 -10.70 7.58 -9.77
C GLY A 54 -10.31 9.06 -9.65
N TRP A 55 -11.04 9.92 -10.37
CA TRP A 55 -10.79 11.36 -10.42
C TRP A 55 -10.69 12.03 -9.05
N TYR A 56 -11.47 11.57 -8.07
CA TYR A 56 -11.49 12.10 -6.71
C TYR A 56 -10.11 12.05 -6.04
N GLU A 57 -9.43 10.91 -6.13
CA GLU A 57 -8.09 10.71 -5.56
C GLU A 57 -6.99 11.20 -6.53
N ALA A 58 -7.05 10.76 -7.79
CA ALA A 58 -5.98 10.95 -8.76
C ALA A 58 -5.61 12.43 -8.96
N LYS A 59 -6.60 13.35 -8.99
CA LYS A 59 -6.35 14.78 -9.17
C LYS A 59 -5.58 15.42 -8.01
N LEU A 60 -5.70 14.88 -6.80
CA LEU A 60 -4.99 15.39 -5.62
C LEU A 60 -3.57 14.84 -5.58
N TYR A 61 -3.40 13.54 -5.83
CA TYR A 61 -2.07 12.92 -5.98
C TYR A 61 -1.24 13.57 -7.10
N ALA A 62 -1.87 13.93 -8.22
CA ALA A 62 -1.23 14.63 -9.33
C ALA A 62 -0.48 15.91 -8.92
N ARG A 63 -0.90 16.55 -7.82
CA ARG A 63 -0.29 17.79 -7.29
C ARG A 63 1.01 17.53 -6.53
N VAL A 64 1.21 16.33 -6.00
CA VAL A 64 2.33 15.98 -5.11
C VAL A 64 3.23 14.87 -5.64
N ILE A 65 2.80 14.12 -6.67
CA ILE A 65 3.45 12.87 -7.14
C ILE A 65 4.93 12.99 -7.54
N PHE A 66 5.39 14.18 -7.94
CA PHE A 66 6.79 14.40 -8.26
C PHE A 66 7.64 14.53 -7.00
N LYS A 67 7.16 15.29 -5.99
CA LYS A 67 7.85 15.43 -4.70
C LYS A 67 7.77 14.14 -3.88
N LEU A 68 6.60 13.49 -3.89
CA LEU A 68 6.35 12.25 -3.14
C LEU A 68 7.28 11.10 -3.56
N LYS A 69 7.69 11.05 -4.83
CA LYS A 69 8.64 10.03 -5.32
C LYS A 69 10.04 10.18 -4.70
N HIS A 70 10.43 11.40 -4.33
CA HIS A 70 11.76 11.71 -3.81
C HIS A 70 11.81 11.83 -2.28
N SER A 71 10.67 11.76 -1.60
CA SER A 71 10.64 11.77 -0.13
C SER A 71 10.94 10.40 0.46
N THR A 72 11.64 10.38 1.59
CA THR A 72 11.80 9.20 2.43
C THR A 72 10.50 8.84 3.14
N TYR A 73 10.10 7.57 3.10
CA TYR A 73 8.91 7.09 3.81
C TYR A 73 8.99 7.41 5.31
N GLY A 74 7.92 8.02 5.85
CA GLY A 74 7.84 8.38 7.27
C GLY A 74 8.55 9.68 7.67
N SER A 75 9.24 10.36 6.76
CA SER A 75 9.82 11.68 7.02
C SER A 75 8.75 12.76 7.24
N ASP A 76 9.16 13.91 7.80
CA ASP A 76 8.22 15.01 8.02
C ASP A 76 7.75 15.66 6.70
N GLU A 77 8.61 15.72 5.69
CA GLU A 77 8.23 16.14 4.33
C GLU A 77 7.15 15.21 3.74
N TYR A 78 7.33 13.89 3.90
CA TYR A 78 6.34 12.90 3.47
C TYR A 78 5.00 13.12 4.16
N LYS A 79 5.00 13.31 5.49
CA LYS A 79 3.78 13.56 6.28
C LYS A 79 3.08 14.86 5.86
N GLU A 80 3.83 15.92 5.62
CA GLU A 80 3.29 17.21 5.19
C GLU A 80 2.62 17.10 3.81
N MET A 81 3.25 16.39 2.87
CA MET A 81 2.63 16.12 1.57
C MET A 81 1.31 15.36 1.70
N LEU A 82 1.25 14.33 2.56
CA LEU A 82 0.01 13.60 2.81
C LEU A 82 -1.08 14.49 3.43
N LYS A 83 -0.71 15.43 4.31
CA LYS A 83 -1.64 16.41 4.88
C LYS A 83 -2.26 17.29 3.79
N ASN A 84 -1.49 17.70 2.78
CA ASN A 84 -1.96 18.51 1.66
C ASN A 84 -2.96 17.77 0.74
N ILE A 85 -2.94 16.44 0.74
CA ILE A 85 -3.86 15.60 -0.05
C ILE A 85 -4.78 14.74 0.83
N GLN A 86 -4.97 15.14 2.10
CA GLN A 86 -5.72 14.37 3.09
C GLN A 86 -7.11 13.89 2.61
N PRO A 87 -7.91 14.67 1.83
CA PRO A 87 -9.18 14.17 1.32
C PRO A 87 -9.05 12.92 0.45
N ALA A 88 -8.01 12.82 -0.39
CA ALA A 88 -7.73 11.62 -1.18
C ALA A 88 -7.29 10.47 -0.29
N VAL A 89 -6.37 10.72 0.65
CA VAL A 89 -5.84 9.71 1.58
C VAL A 89 -6.96 9.10 2.43
N LYS A 90 -7.87 9.92 2.97
CA LYS A 90 -9.02 9.43 3.75
C LYS A 90 -10.00 8.63 2.89
N HIS A 91 -10.26 9.05 1.66
CA HIS A 91 -11.12 8.30 0.76
C HIS A 91 -10.49 6.94 0.41
N HIS A 92 -9.18 6.92 0.16
CA HIS A 92 -8.40 5.74 -0.09
C HIS A 92 -8.49 4.71 1.06
N TYR A 93 -8.23 5.15 2.29
CA TYR A 93 -8.35 4.29 3.48
C TYR A 93 -9.76 3.75 3.68
N LYS A 94 -10.80 4.54 3.39
CA LYS A 94 -12.21 4.08 3.48
C LYS A 94 -12.62 3.11 2.39
N LYS A 95 -11.88 3.02 1.28
CA LYS A 95 -12.22 2.16 0.13
C LYS A 95 -11.43 0.87 0.10
N ASN A 96 -10.27 0.82 0.77
CA ASN A 96 -9.35 -0.30 0.69
C ASN A 96 -9.08 -0.85 2.08
N SER A 97 -9.66 -2.02 2.38
CA SER A 97 -9.62 -2.62 3.72
C SER A 97 -8.29 -3.25 4.10
N HIS A 98 -7.29 -3.27 3.21
CA HIS A 98 -5.94 -3.69 3.58
C HIS A 98 -5.18 -2.59 4.37
N HIS A 99 -5.76 -1.41 4.57
CA HIS A 99 -5.20 -0.38 5.45
C HIS A 99 -5.79 -0.48 6.86
N PRO A 100 -4.97 -0.42 7.93
CA PRO A 100 -5.47 -0.36 9.31
C PRO A 100 -6.46 0.79 9.54
N GLU A 101 -6.27 1.93 8.88
CA GLU A 101 -7.14 3.10 8.97
C GLU A 101 -8.57 2.90 8.41
N TYR A 102 -8.83 1.79 7.71
CA TYR A 102 -10.18 1.37 7.34
C TYR A 102 -11.00 0.98 8.59
N TYR A 103 -10.34 0.45 9.61
CA TYR A 103 -10.96 -0.17 10.77
C TYR A 103 -10.96 0.73 12.01
N LYS A 104 -11.88 0.45 12.93
CA LYS A 104 -12.02 1.21 14.18
C LYS A 104 -10.87 0.91 15.15
N ASN A 105 -10.50 -0.36 15.32
CA ASN A 105 -9.40 -0.79 16.18
C ASN A 105 -8.12 -1.10 15.37
N GLY A 106 -8.01 -0.53 14.17
CA GLY A 106 -6.81 -0.68 13.34
C GLY A 106 -6.54 -2.12 12.91
N ILE A 107 -5.29 -2.56 13.09
CA ILE A 107 -4.81 -3.86 12.62
C ILE A 107 -5.42 -5.06 13.35
N GLU A 108 -5.98 -4.85 14.54
CA GLU A 108 -6.64 -5.89 15.33
C GLU A 108 -7.93 -6.38 14.66
N ASP A 109 -8.66 -5.47 14.00
CA ASP A 109 -9.90 -5.78 13.29
C ASP A 109 -9.67 -6.38 11.89
N MET A 110 -8.41 -6.36 11.39
CA MET A 110 -8.08 -6.83 10.04
C MET A 110 -8.21 -8.35 9.92
N SER A 111 -8.89 -8.81 8.88
CA SER A 111 -8.89 -10.25 8.55
C SER A 111 -7.52 -10.72 8.07
N GLN A 112 -7.28 -12.04 8.08
CA GLN A 112 -6.06 -12.61 7.52
C GLN A 112 -5.85 -12.21 6.04
N LEU A 113 -6.92 -12.12 5.25
CA LEU A 113 -6.84 -11.68 3.85
C LEU A 113 -6.47 -10.21 3.72
N ASP A 114 -6.90 -9.35 4.64
CA ASP A 114 -6.46 -7.94 4.66
C ASP A 114 -4.97 -7.84 4.99
N LYS A 115 -4.48 -8.64 5.96
CA LYS A 115 -3.06 -8.66 6.33
C LYS A 115 -2.16 -9.22 5.21
N LEU A 116 -2.62 -10.25 4.48
CA LEU A 116 -1.93 -10.77 3.29
C LEU A 116 -1.87 -9.76 2.14
N GLU A 117 -2.97 -9.05 1.86
CA GLU A 117 -2.94 -7.97 0.86
C GLU A 117 -2.05 -6.80 1.32
N MET A 118 -2.07 -6.47 2.62
CA MET A 118 -1.26 -5.39 3.18
C MET A 118 0.24 -5.65 3.06
N ILE A 119 0.70 -6.88 3.35
CA ILE A 119 2.12 -7.20 3.19
C ILE A 119 2.53 -7.23 1.71
N ALA A 120 1.65 -7.72 0.82
CA ALA A 120 1.87 -7.65 -0.62
C ALA A 120 1.97 -6.19 -1.12
N ASP A 121 1.14 -5.29 -0.60
CA ASP A 121 1.20 -3.84 -0.83
C ASP A 121 2.54 -3.25 -0.36
N TRP A 122 2.95 -3.54 0.87
CA TRP A 122 4.19 -3.02 1.43
C TRP A 122 5.43 -3.51 0.68
N CYS A 123 5.48 -4.79 0.29
CA CYS A 123 6.57 -5.32 -0.53
C CYS A 123 6.64 -4.63 -1.90
N ALA A 124 5.49 -4.44 -2.57
CA ALA A 124 5.45 -3.71 -3.84
C ALA A 124 5.86 -2.23 -3.66
N ALA A 125 5.49 -1.62 -2.53
CA ALA A 125 5.84 -0.26 -2.19
C ALA A 125 7.35 -0.07 -1.95
N ALA A 126 7.98 -0.99 -1.22
CA ALA A 126 9.43 -0.97 -0.98
C ALA A 126 10.20 -1.02 -2.31
N LYS A 127 9.78 -1.86 -3.27
CA LYS A 127 10.37 -1.98 -4.62
C LYS A 127 10.24 -0.69 -5.50
N ARG A 128 9.66 0.41 -5.00
CA ARG A 128 9.58 1.71 -5.70
C ARG A 128 10.73 2.66 -5.37
N HIS A 129 11.45 2.42 -4.28
CA HIS A 129 12.54 3.26 -3.82
C HIS A 129 13.87 2.51 -4.00
N ALA A 130 14.93 3.23 -4.40
CA ALA A 130 16.24 2.63 -4.66
C ALA A 130 16.86 2.01 -3.38
N ASP A 131 16.47 2.53 -2.21
CA ASP A 131 16.87 2.11 -0.87
C ASP A 131 15.73 1.43 -0.10
N GLY A 132 14.68 0.99 -0.81
CA GLY A 132 13.51 0.38 -0.20
C GLY A 132 13.86 -0.90 0.56
N ASN A 133 13.52 -0.94 1.85
CA ASN A 133 13.73 -2.10 2.70
C ASN A 133 12.41 -2.46 3.40
N ILE A 134 11.85 -3.62 3.05
CA ILE A 134 10.59 -4.09 3.61
C ILE A 134 10.70 -4.36 5.12
N TYR A 135 11.79 -4.94 5.59
CA TYR A 135 11.99 -5.24 7.01
C TYR A 135 12.03 -3.97 7.87
N ARG A 136 12.73 -2.93 7.39
CA ARG A 136 12.69 -1.59 8.00
C ARG A 136 11.27 -1.00 7.97
N SER A 137 10.54 -1.21 6.88
CA SER A 137 9.16 -0.71 6.75
C SER A 137 8.22 -1.39 7.75
N ILE A 138 8.39 -2.69 7.99
CA ILE A 138 7.67 -3.45 9.02
C ILE A 138 7.97 -2.84 10.40
N GLU A 139 9.23 -2.58 10.76
CA GLU A 139 9.56 -1.95 12.05
C GLU A 139 8.93 -0.56 12.24
N ILE A 140 8.96 0.28 11.21
CA ILE A 140 8.30 1.59 11.24
C ILE A 140 6.79 1.42 11.40
N ASN A 141 6.20 0.48 10.66
CA ASN A 141 4.77 0.22 10.69
C ASN A 141 4.31 -0.41 12.01
N GLN A 142 5.15 -1.16 12.71
CA GLN A 142 4.87 -1.66 14.05
C GLN A 142 4.64 -0.50 15.01
N LYS A 143 5.55 0.49 15.03
CA LYS A 143 5.39 1.70 15.83
C LYS A 143 4.16 2.53 15.42
N ARG A 144 3.86 2.56 14.13
CA ARG A 144 2.72 3.32 13.57
C ARG A 144 1.36 2.68 13.88
N PHE A 145 1.26 1.37 13.79
CA PHE A 145 -0.02 0.63 13.86
C PHE A 145 -0.20 -0.16 15.16
N GLY A 146 0.83 -0.23 16.00
CA GLY A 146 0.74 -0.77 17.36
C GLY A 146 0.57 -2.29 17.47
N TYR A 147 0.96 -3.06 16.45
CA TYR A 147 0.89 -4.52 16.52
C TYR A 147 2.05 -5.13 17.33
N ASP A 148 1.79 -6.29 17.91
CA ASP A 148 2.73 -7.04 18.76
C ASP A 148 3.89 -7.68 17.97
N ASP A 149 4.87 -8.22 18.72
CA ASP A 149 6.05 -8.85 18.13
C ASP A 149 5.70 -10.14 17.37
N GLN A 150 4.67 -10.87 17.79
CA GLN A 150 4.20 -12.05 17.06
C GLN A 150 3.66 -11.67 15.67
N THR A 151 2.87 -10.60 15.59
CA THR A 151 2.36 -10.07 14.31
C THR A 151 3.50 -9.54 13.45
N LYS A 152 4.52 -8.90 14.07
CA LYS A 152 5.73 -8.47 13.36
C LYS A 152 6.47 -9.66 12.74
N GLU A 153 6.72 -10.71 13.50
CA GLU A 153 7.38 -11.93 13.02
C GLU A 153 6.60 -12.58 11.88
N TRP A 154 5.26 -12.61 11.99
CA TRP A 154 4.40 -13.07 10.92
C TRP A 154 4.57 -12.24 9.65
N PHE A 155 4.60 -10.91 9.73
CA PHE A 155 4.86 -10.06 8.56
C PHE A 155 6.26 -10.27 7.96
N ILE A 156 7.28 -10.47 8.80
CA ILE A 156 8.64 -10.77 8.33
C ILE A 156 8.66 -12.10 7.58
N PHE A 157 7.99 -13.13 8.09
CA PHE A 157 7.87 -14.42 7.40
C PHE A 157 7.18 -14.27 6.05
N MET A 158 6.03 -13.58 6.01
CA MET A 158 5.30 -13.35 4.76
C MET A 158 6.10 -12.51 3.75
N ALA A 159 6.89 -11.53 4.23
CA ALA A 159 7.76 -10.74 3.37
C ALA A 159 8.86 -11.59 2.71
N LYS A 160 9.42 -12.59 3.41
CA LYS A 160 10.45 -13.50 2.87
C LYS A 160 9.95 -14.36 1.71
N ILE A 161 8.65 -14.65 1.64
CA ILE A 161 8.05 -15.35 0.50
C ILE A 161 8.08 -14.47 -0.78
N LEU A 162 8.15 -13.14 -0.60
CA LEU A 162 7.99 -12.13 -1.65
C LEU A 162 9.28 -11.38 -2.05
N ASP A 163 10.36 -11.67 -1.33
CA ASP A 163 11.70 -11.08 -1.51
C ASP A 163 12.51 -11.96 -2.48
#